data_AF-A0A4Y4M679-F1
#
_entry.id   AF-A0A4Y4M679-F1
#
_cell.length_a   1.000
_cell.length_b   1.000
_cell.length_c   1.000
_cell.angle_alpha   90.00
_cell.angle_beta   90.00
_cell.angle_gamma   90.00
#
_symmetry.space_group_name_H-M   'P 1'
#
loop_
_entity.id
_entity.type
_entity.pdbx_description
1 polymer ?
#
loop_
_entity_poly.entity_id
_entity_poly.type
_entity_poly.pdbx_seq_one_letter_code
_entity_poly.pdbx_strand_id
1 'polypeptide(L)'
;MKPRLIAASPSKHVRNVNGILFKYFDEEDHFKPKKVNGLGMGFNFIGIFLPPLMLVTLQPGNWNLSDYVIVPRKKMNTINGLQLSIINMEPTLTNGLEINISSNVNTYAITNGISVSPFFNLHHEIKGVSVAPFANIGQKCRGVQIGLYNKCENFRGVQIGMWNENGKRKLPLINWNFKKQKTNKEL
;
A
#
# COMPACT_ATOMS: atom_id res chain seq x y z
N MET A 1 24.49 -14.92 1.00
CA MET A 1 23.49 -15.74 0.27
C MET A 1 23.47 -15.29 -1.19
N LYS A 2 23.65 -16.21 -2.14
CA LYS A 2 23.61 -15.89 -3.58
C LYS A 2 22.19 -15.43 -4.00
N PRO A 3 22.06 -14.45 -4.91
CA PRO A 3 20.75 -14.03 -5.40
C PRO A 3 20.08 -15.14 -6.21
N ARG A 4 18.76 -15.28 -6.08
CA ARG A 4 17.96 -16.20 -6.91
C ARG A 4 17.23 -15.43 -8.01
N LEU A 5 17.01 -16.06 -9.16
CA LEU A 5 16.19 -15.51 -10.23
C LEU A 5 14.69 -15.60 -9.86
N ILE A 6 14.29 -16.70 -9.24
CA ILE A 6 12.90 -16.98 -8.84
C ILE A 6 12.90 -17.44 -7.37
N ALA A 7 11.92 -16.98 -6.60
CA ALA A 7 11.72 -17.40 -5.22
C ALA A 7 10.24 -17.33 -4.80
N ALA A 8 9.93 -17.94 -3.66
CA ALA A 8 8.66 -17.79 -2.98
C ALA A 8 8.83 -17.13 -1.58
N SER A 9 7.79 -16.48 -1.08
CA SER A 9 7.66 -15.96 0.28
C SER A 9 6.36 -16.52 0.91
N PRO A 10 6.41 -16.96 2.18
CA PRO A 10 7.55 -16.91 3.10
C PRO A 10 8.68 -17.90 2.80
N SER A 11 9.89 -17.58 3.30
CA SER A 11 11.11 -18.40 3.12
C SER A 11 12.22 -17.92 4.05
N LYS A 12 12.96 -18.86 4.66
CA LYS A 12 14.05 -18.60 5.62
C LYS A 12 15.46 -18.52 4.98
N HIS A 13 15.59 -19.02 3.75
CA HIS A 13 16.88 -19.23 3.07
C HIS A 13 17.16 -18.21 1.97
N VAL A 14 16.15 -17.44 1.56
CA VAL A 14 16.26 -16.49 0.46
C VAL A 14 16.19 -15.06 0.99
N ARG A 15 17.21 -14.27 0.66
CA ARG A 15 17.27 -12.84 1.01
C ARG A 15 17.24 -11.92 -0.20
N ASN A 16 17.87 -12.31 -1.31
CA ASN A 16 17.98 -11.49 -2.52
C ASN A 16 17.37 -12.24 -3.70
N VAL A 17 16.50 -11.56 -4.44
CA VAL A 17 15.85 -12.08 -5.65
C VAL A 17 16.04 -11.05 -6.76
N ASN A 18 16.62 -11.43 -7.89
CA ASN A 18 16.82 -10.56 -9.05
C ASN A 18 15.94 -11.04 -10.21
N GLY A 19 14.63 -11.08 -9.98
CA GLY A 19 13.67 -11.62 -10.93
C GLY A 19 12.29 -11.65 -10.30
N ILE A 20 11.71 -12.84 -10.10
CA ILE A 20 10.31 -13.00 -9.69
C ILE A 20 10.22 -13.54 -8.26
N LEU A 21 9.46 -12.87 -7.40
CA LEU A 21 9.07 -13.35 -6.09
C LEU A 21 7.57 -13.66 -6.06
N PHE A 22 7.19 -14.92 -5.82
CA PHE A 22 5.82 -15.31 -5.54
C PHE A 22 5.54 -15.22 -4.04
N LYS A 23 4.53 -14.46 -3.64
CA LYS A 23 4.05 -14.40 -2.25
C LYS A 23 2.75 -15.17 -2.18
N TYR A 24 2.68 -16.10 -1.24
CA TYR A 24 1.47 -16.84 -0.88
C TYR A 24 1.23 -16.69 0.62
N PHE A 25 0.01 -17.01 1.06
CA PHE A 25 -0.33 -16.95 2.48
C PHE A 25 0.19 -18.19 3.21
N ASP A 26 0.92 -17.98 4.29
CA ASP A 26 1.41 -19.02 5.19
C ASP A 26 1.56 -18.42 6.60
N GLU A 27 1.22 -19.17 7.63
CA GLU A 27 1.24 -18.74 9.05
C GLU A 27 2.65 -18.80 9.68
N GLU A 28 3.71 -18.76 8.87
CA GLU A 28 5.07 -18.86 9.40
C GLU A 28 5.49 -17.58 10.16
N ASP A 29 5.59 -17.69 11.49
CA ASP A 29 6.02 -16.62 12.41
C ASP A 29 7.43 -16.06 12.15
N HIS A 30 8.26 -16.73 11.35
CA HIS A 30 9.68 -16.42 11.18
C HIS A 30 10.12 -16.37 9.71
N PHE A 31 9.51 -15.50 8.90
CA PHE A 31 10.03 -15.24 7.56
C PHE A 31 11.17 -14.21 7.58
N LYS A 32 12.17 -14.40 6.70
CA LYS A 32 13.20 -13.38 6.49
C LYS A 32 12.72 -12.37 5.44
N PRO A 33 12.86 -11.06 5.70
CA PRO A 33 12.59 -10.01 4.72
C PRO A 33 13.46 -10.19 3.47
N LYS A 34 12.83 -10.14 2.31
CA LYS A 34 13.44 -10.35 1.00
C LYS A 34 13.61 -9.02 0.29
N LYS A 35 14.75 -8.84 -0.36
CA LYS A 35 15.00 -7.76 -1.32
C LYS A 35 14.85 -8.33 -2.72
N VAL A 36 13.82 -7.85 -3.43
CA VAL A 36 13.51 -8.22 -4.80
C VAL A 36 13.88 -7.04 -5.69
N ASN A 37 14.68 -7.28 -6.73
CA ASN A 37 14.87 -6.36 -7.84
C ASN A 37 14.21 -7.01 -9.05
N GLY A 38 13.02 -6.56 -9.43
CA GLY A 38 12.20 -7.19 -10.45
C GLY A 38 10.71 -7.18 -10.10
N LEU A 39 10.07 -8.33 -10.19
CA LEU A 39 8.63 -8.52 -10.05
C LEU A 39 8.28 -9.22 -8.73
N GLY A 40 7.45 -8.61 -7.90
CA GLY A 40 6.77 -9.28 -6.79
C GLY A 40 5.33 -9.59 -7.13
N MET A 41 4.93 -10.85 -7.02
CA MET A 41 3.57 -11.31 -7.29
C MET A 41 2.93 -11.81 -6.01
N GLY A 42 1.83 -11.19 -5.57
CA GLY A 42 1.04 -11.65 -4.42
C GLY A 42 -0.29 -12.25 -4.85
N PHE A 43 -0.44 -13.57 -4.70
CA PHE A 43 -1.69 -14.26 -4.99
C PHE A 43 -2.33 -14.74 -3.70
N ASN A 44 -3.60 -14.36 -3.51
CA ASN A 44 -4.45 -14.95 -2.49
C ASN A 44 -5.82 -15.23 -3.11
N PHE A 45 -6.25 -16.49 -3.04
CA PHE A 45 -7.52 -16.95 -3.62
C PHE A 45 -8.73 -16.38 -2.87
N ILE A 46 -8.69 -16.33 -1.53
CA ILE A 46 -9.70 -15.68 -0.67
C ILE A 46 -9.79 -14.19 -1.01
N GLY A 47 -8.64 -13.58 -1.33
CA GLY A 47 -8.54 -12.17 -1.67
C GLY A 47 -9.26 -11.74 -2.94
N ILE A 48 -9.67 -12.67 -3.79
CA ILE A 48 -10.46 -12.37 -4.99
C ILE A 48 -11.89 -11.94 -4.62
N PHE A 49 -12.43 -12.43 -3.50
CA PHE A 49 -13.79 -12.14 -3.05
C PHE A 49 -13.89 -10.85 -2.23
N LEU A 50 -12.77 -10.38 -1.67
CA LEU A 50 -12.69 -9.17 -0.87
C LEU A 50 -13.04 -7.88 -1.63
N PRO A 51 -12.57 -7.61 -2.85
CA PRO A 51 -12.91 -6.37 -3.57
C PRO A 51 -14.42 -6.20 -3.82
N PRO A 52 -15.17 -7.21 -4.32
CA PRO A 52 -16.63 -7.14 -4.43
C PRO A 52 -17.32 -6.93 -3.08
N LEU A 53 -16.89 -7.65 -2.03
CA LEU A 53 -17.44 -7.47 -0.68
C LEU A 53 -17.17 -6.06 -0.17
N MET A 54 -15.98 -5.52 -0.41
CA MET A 54 -15.61 -4.17 -0.02
C MET A 54 -16.46 -3.11 -0.74
N LEU A 55 -16.82 -3.29 -2.01
CA LEU A 55 -17.73 -2.39 -2.70
C LEU A 55 -19.13 -2.31 -2.06
N VAL A 56 -19.62 -3.43 -1.50
CA VAL A 56 -20.97 -3.51 -0.91
C VAL A 56 -20.98 -3.10 0.57
N THR A 57 -19.93 -3.49 1.31
CA THR A 57 -19.87 -3.33 2.77
C THR A 57 -19.20 -2.03 3.21
N LEU A 58 -18.36 -1.42 2.37
CA LEU A 58 -17.62 -0.24 2.75
C LEU A 58 -18.42 1.04 2.49
N GLN A 59 -18.91 1.62 3.58
CA GLN A 59 -19.45 2.98 3.56
C GLN A 59 -18.31 4.02 3.54
N PRO A 60 -18.35 5.03 2.65
CA PRO A 60 -17.37 6.11 2.63
C PRO A 60 -17.34 6.85 3.97
N GLY A 61 -16.21 6.84 4.68
CA GLY A 61 -16.00 7.60 5.92
C GLY A 61 -15.51 6.79 7.13
N ASN A 62 -15.87 5.50 7.22
CA ASN A 62 -15.51 4.64 8.36
C ASN A 62 -14.13 3.96 8.23
N TRP A 63 -13.34 4.36 7.24
CA TRP A 63 -12.02 3.79 7.01
C TRP A 63 -10.99 4.45 7.92
N ASN A 64 -10.79 3.85 9.09
CA ASN A 64 -9.69 4.15 9.99
C ASN A 64 -8.56 3.15 9.74
N LEU A 65 -7.47 3.62 9.12
CA LEU A 65 -6.21 2.87 9.07
C LEU A 65 -5.43 2.99 10.41
N SER A 66 -6.02 3.59 11.44
CA SER A 66 -5.32 3.88 12.70
C SER A 66 -5.00 2.64 13.54
N ASP A 67 -5.63 1.50 13.26
CA ASP A 67 -5.51 0.28 14.09
C ASP A 67 -4.38 -0.66 13.63
N TYR A 68 -3.56 -0.26 12.66
CA TYR A 68 -2.49 -1.11 12.14
C TYR A 68 -1.19 -1.02 12.96
N VAL A 69 -0.61 -2.18 13.24
CA VAL A 69 0.72 -2.30 13.86
C VAL A 69 1.77 -1.72 12.92
N ILE A 70 2.47 -0.67 13.35
CA ILE A 70 3.56 -0.07 12.58
C ILE A 70 4.71 -1.09 12.48
N VAL A 71 4.99 -1.55 11.25
CA VAL A 71 6.08 -2.49 11.00
C VAL A 71 7.36 -1.72 10.64
N PRO A 72 8.48 -1.90 11.36
CA PRO A 72 9.75 -1.30 10.99
C PRO A 72 10.19 -1.73 9.60
N ARG A 73 10.70 -0.80 8.79
CA ARG A 73 11.17 -1.06 7.40
C ARG A 73 12.11 -2.26 7.27
N LYS A 74 12.91 -2.56 8.29
CA LYS A 74 13.84 -3.69 8.32
C LYS A 74 13.14 -5.06 8.32
N LYS A 75 11.87 -5.12 8.75
CA LYS A 75 11.03 -6.33 8.79
C LYS A 75 10.15 -6.49 7.54
N MET A 76 10.24 -5.58 6.57
CA MET A 76 9.38 -5.57 5.39
C MET A 76 10.08 -6.18 4.17
N ASN A 77 9.33 -6.89 3.33
CA ASN A 77 9.80 -7.27 2.00
C ASN A 77 10.00 -6.02 1.14
N THR A 78 11.17 -5.87 0.53
CA THR A 78 11.48 -4.74 -0.35
C THR A 78 11.38 -5.18 -1.80
N ILE A 79 10.53 -4.53 -2.59
CA ILE A 79 10.40 -4.75 -4.03
C ILE A 79 10.90 -3.50 -4.75
N ASN A 80 11.95 -3.61 -5.54
CA ASN A 80 12.44 -2.57 -6.43
C ASN A 80 12.04 -2.98 -7.86
N GLY A 81 11.02 -2.33 -8.42
CA GLY A 81 10.46 -2.70 -9.73
C GLY A 81 8.94 -2.70 -9.73
N LEU A 82 8.33 -3.84 -10.03
CA LEU A 82 6.89 -4.01 -10.18
C LEU A 82 6.33 -4.91 -9.07
N GLN A 83 5.28 -4.47 -8.39
CA GLN A 83 4.47 -5.31 -7.52
C GLN A 83 3.10 -5.52 -8.16
N LEU A 84 2.74 -6.76 -8.42
CA LEU A 84 1.41 -7.18 -8.85
C LEU A 84 0.78 -8.00 -7.72
N SER A 85 -0.33 -7.56 -7.16
CA SER A 85 -0.99 -8.36 -6.12
C SER A 85 -2.50 -8.21 -6.13
N ILE A 86 -3.20 -9.31 -5.90
CA ILE A 86 -4.65 -9.24 -5.66
C ILE A 86 -4.88 -8.54 -4.31
N ILE A 87 -4.25 -9.11 -3.28
CA ILE A 87 -4.12 -8.57 -1.93
C ILE A 87 -2.68 -8.77 -1.48
N ASN A 88 -2.08 -7.75 -0.90
CA ASN A 88 -0.82 -7.92 -0.19
C ASN A 88 -1.13 -8.21 1.27
N MET A 89 -0.55 -9.29 1.80
CA MET A 89 -0.74 -9.70 3.19
C MET A 89 0.55 -9.56 4.01
N GLU A 90 1.69 -9.42 3.34
CA GLU A 90 2.98 -9.21 3.99
C GLU A 90 3.36 -7.73 3.99
N PRO A 91 3.96 -7.22 5.08
CA PRO A 91 4.48 -5.87 5.11
C PRO A 91 5.49 -5.65 3.99
N THR A 92 5.20 -4.72 3.08
CA THR A 92 5.96 -4.56 1.84
C THR A 92 6.31 -3.10 1.58
N LEU A 93 7.58 -2.88 1.26
CA LEU A 93 8.14 -1.63 0.77
C LEU A 93 8.33 -1.75 -0.74
N THR A 94 7.58 -0.99 -1.52
CA THR A 94 7.66 -1.02 -2.97
C THR A 94 8.26 0.27 -3.49
N ASN A 95 9.38 0.15 -4.21
CA ASN A 95 10.05 1.23 -4.90
C ASN A 95 9.86 1.01 -6.40
N GLY A 96 8.88 1.70 -7.00
CA GLY A 96 8.51 1.53 -8.40
C GLY A 96 7.01 1.58 -8.65
N LEU A 97 6.47 0.58 -9.35
CA LEU A 97 5.06 0.49 -9.71
C LEU A 97 4.37 -0.60 -8.88
N GLU A 98 3.26 -0.26 -8.24
CA GLU A 98 2.37 -1.19 -7.57
C GLU A 98 1.03 -1.21 -8.31
N ILE A 99 0.61 -2.40 -8.74
CA ILE A 99 -0.73 -2.66 -9.25
C ILE A 99 -1.39 -3.64 -8.30
N ASN A 100 -2.36 -3.15 -7.54
CA ASN A 100 -3.09 -3.94 -6.56
C ASN A 100 -4.59 -3.96 -6.87
N ILE A 101 -5.27 -5.11 -6.71
CA ILE A 101 -6.71 -5.21 -7.06
C ILE A 101 -7.58 -4.76 -5.88
N SER A 102 -7.36 -5.32 -4.68
CA SER A 102 -8.14 -5.02 -3.48
C SER A 102 -7.34 -4.29 -2.41
N SER A 103 -6.17 -3.78 -2.77
CA SER A 103 -5.23 -3.14 -1.87
C SER A 103 -4.67 -4.04 -0.76
N ASN A 104 -3.89 -3.42 0.12
CA ASN A 104 -3.15 -4.00 1.21
C ASN A 104 -4.02 -3.99 2.47
N VAL A 105 -4.98 -4.91 2.53
CA VAL A 105 -5.88 -5.09 3.68
C VAL A 105 -5.11 -5.79 4.81
N ASN A 106 -5.14 -5.25 6.02
CA ASN A 106 -4.47 -5.84 7.19
C ASN A 106 -2.94 -5.94 7.13
N THR A 107 -2.28 -5.14 6.28
CA THR A 107 -0.82 -5.15 6.22
C THR A 107 -0.20 -3.77 6.06
N TYR A 108 0.99 -3.58 6.65
CA TYR A 108 1.72 -2.33 6.58
C TYR A 108 2.40 -2.18 5.22
N ALA A 109 1.97 -1.20 4.43
CA ALA A 109 2.46 -1.00 3.07
C ALA A 109 3.05 0.40 2.87
N ILE A 110 4.25 0.44 2.32
CA ILE A 110 4.93 1.68 1.93
C ILE A 110 5.23 1.64 0.44
N THR A 111 4.78 2.64 -0.29
CA THR A 111 4.97 2.73 -1.74
C THR A 111 5.69 4.01 -2.11
N ASN A 112 6.91 3.91 -2.63
CA ASN A 112 7.68 5.01 -3.21
C ASN A 112 7.63 4.88 -4.74
N GLY A 113 6.73 5.60 -5.39
CA GLY A 113 6.51 5.54 -6.83
C GLY A 113 5.04 5.67 -7.19
N ILE A 114 4.52 4.77 -8.01
CA ILE A 114 3.15 4.81 -8.53
C ILE A 114 2.37 3.63 -7.98
N SER A 115 1.19 3.87 -7.41
CA SER A 115 0.22 2.85 -7.05
C SER A 115 -1.04 3.01 -7.88
N VAL A 116 -1.44 1.95 -8.57
CA VAL A 116 -2.67 1.91 -9.37
C VAL A 116 -3.55 0.76 -8.89
N SER A 117 -4.81 1.06 -8.65
CA SER A 117 -5.83 0.06 -8.30
C SER A 117 -7.08 0.27 -9.15
N PRO A 118 -7.74 -0.81 -9.61
CA PRO A 118 -9.03 -0.69 -10.29
C PRO A 118 -10.16 -0.27 -9.34
N PHE A 119 -9.99 -0.45 -8.02
CA PHE A 119 -11.02 -0.14 -7.03
C PHE A 119 -10.55 0.88 -5.98
N PHE A 120 -9.71 0.43 -5.06
CA PHE A 120 -9.27 1.18 -3.88
C PHE A 120 -7.76 1.08 -3.69
N ASN A 121 -7.13 2.17 -3.24
CA ASN A 121 -5.78 2.16 -2.67
C ASN A 121 -5.88 2.46 -1.17
N LEU A 122 -5.35 1.55 -0.36
CA LEU A 122 -5.25 1.58 1.11
C LEU A 122 -3.77 1.45 1.46
N HIS A 123 -3.12 2.59 1.73
CA HIS A 123 -1.67 2.64 1.95
C HIS A 123 -1.34 3.29 3.28
N HIS A 124 -0.33 2.80 3.97
CA HIS A 124 0.13 3.46 5.19
C HIS A 124 0.97 4.68 4.84
N GLU A 125 2.00 4.46 4.02
CA GLU A 125 2.81 5.55 3.48
C GLU A 125 2.86 5.47 1.95
N ILE A 126 2.54 6.56 1.28
CA ILE A 126 2.74 6.69 -0.16
C ILE A 126 3.58 7.92 -0.46
N LYS A 127 4.61 7.76 -1.30
CA LYS A 127 5.46 8.82 -1.81
C LYS A 127 5.50 8.74 -3.34
N GLY A 128 4.64 9.51 -3.99
CA GLY A 128 4.51 9.56 -5.44
C GLY A 128 3.06 9.70 -5.86
N VAL A 129 2.57 8.84 -6.75
CA VAL A 129 1.23 8.95 -7.36
C VAL A 129 0.37 7.77 -6.93
N SER A 130 -0.85 8.05 -6.49
CA SER A 130 -1.87 7.06 -6.15
C SER A 130 -3.08 7.27 -7.05
N VAL A 131 -3.47 6.25 -7.80
CA VAL A 131 -4.63 6.29 -8.69
C VAL A 131 -5.56 5.13 -8.36
N ALA A 132 -6.78 5.45 -7.96
CA ALA A 132 -7.84 4.48 -7.72
C ALA A 132 -9.19 5.14 -7.99
N PRO A 133 -10.04 4.57 -8.86
CA PRO A 133 -11.32 5.18 -9.21
C PRO A 133 -12.19 5.50 -8.01
N PHE A 134 -12.41 4.56 -7.09
CA PHE A 134 -13.33 4.81 -5.97
C PHE A 134 -12.67 5.58 -4.83
N ALA A 135 -11.50 5.11 -4.36
CA ALA A 135 -10.82 5.85 -3.32
C ALA A 135 -9.33 5.58 -3.14
N ASN A 136 -8.63 6.62 -2.67
CA ASN A 136 -7.29 6.52 -2.09
C ASN A 136 -7.31 6.92 -0.62
N ILE A 137 -6.91 6.01 0.26
CA ILE A 137 -6.78 6.27 1.70
C ILE A 137 -5.36 6.02 2.15
N GLY A 138 -4.85 6.89 3.01
CA GLY A 138 -3.67 6.54 3.77
C GLY A 138 -3.38 7.38 5.00
N GLN A 139 -2.29 7.06 5.69
CA GLN A 139 -1.84 7.81 6.87
C GLN A 139 -0.83 8.90 6.50
N LYS A 140 0.21 8.57 5.73
CA LYS A 140 1.25 9.52 5.31
C LYS A 140 1.40 9.55 3.81
N CYS A 141 0.88 10.59 3.19
CA CYS A 141 0.88 10.69 1.74
C CYS A 141 1.72 11.89 1.31
N ARG A 142 2.62 11.66 0.36
CA ARG A 142 3.49 12.66 -0.24
C ARG A 142 3.36 12.56 -1.76
N GLY A 143 2.71 13.51 -2.41
CA GLY A 143 2.55 13.52 -3.87
C GLY A 143 1.09 13.65 -4.31
N VAL A 144 0.68 12.91 -5.32
CA VAL A 144 -0.60 13.09 -6.01
C VAL A 144 -1.54 11.92 -5.72
N GLN A 145 -2.80 12.22 -5.38
CA GLN A 145 -3.86 11.22 -5.26
C GLN A 145 -4.98 11.56 -6.24
N ILE A 146 -5.44 10.56 -7.01
CA ILE A 146 -6.50 10.70 -8.01
C ILE A 146 -7.54 9.60 -7.79
N GLY A 147 -8.79 10.00 -7.53
CA GLY A 147 -9.90 9.09 -7.26
C GLY A 147 -11.14 9.85 -6.81
N LEU A 148 -12.32 9.23 -6.80
CA LEU A 148 -13.56 9.90 -6.37
C LEU A 148 -13.46 10.39 -4.92
N TYR A 149 -12.91 9.57 -4.03
CA TYR A 149 -12.65 9.93 -2.63
C TYR A 149 -11.16 9.81 -2.29
N ASN A 150 -10.54 10.88 -1.80
CA ASN A 150 -9.17 10.85 -1.30
C ASN A 150 -9.15 11.21 0.17
N LYS A 151 -8.57 10.38 1.04
CA LYS A 151 -8.40 10.68 2.47
C LYS A 151 -6.98 10.41 2.90
N CYS A 152 -6.33 11.40 3.51
CA CYS A 152 -5.04 11.18 4.12
C CYS A 152 -4.80 12.04 5.35
N GLU A 153 -4.40 11.43 6.46
CA GLU A 153 -4.23 12.12 7.74
C GLU A 153 -3.08 13.13 7.70
N ASN A 154 -1.90 12.67 7.31
CA ASN A 154 -0.70 13.48 7.15
C ASN A 154 -0.35 13.57 5.66
N PHE A 155 -0.96 14.53 4.98
CA PHE A 155 -0.83 14.71 3.53
C PHE A 155 0.06 15.91 3.16
N ARG A 156 0.88 15.73 2.14
CA ARG A 156 1.64 16.80 1.46
C ARG A 156 1.64 16.57 -0.06
N GLY A 157 0.99 17.42 -0.83
CA GLY A 157 0.90 17.33 -2.29
C GLY A 157 -0.44 17.83 -2.81
N VAL A 158 -1.02 17.12 -3.78
CA VAL A 158 -2.32 17.45 -4.44
C VAL A 158 -3.24 16.22 -4.48
N GLN A 159 -4.51 16.39 -4.11
CA GLN A 159 -5.57 15.40 -4.24
C GLN A 159 -6.56 15.91 -5.29
N ILE A 160 -6.98 15.04 -6.20
CA ILE A 160 -7.95 15.33 -7.26
C ILE A 160 -9.04 14.27 -7.19
N GLY A 161 -10.28 14.71 -7.00
CA GLY A 161 -11.40 13.81 -6.72
C GLY A 161 -12.68 14.53 -6.35
N MET A 162 -13.83 13.85 -6.41
CA MET A 162 -15.11 14.44 -5.99
C MET A 162 -15.04 14.95 -4.55
N TRP A 163 -14.34 14.22 -3.66
CA TRP A 163 -14.16 14.62 -2.27
C TRP A 163 -12.75 14.30 -1.77
N ASN A 164 -12.09 15.29 -1.15
CA ASN A 164 -10.70 15.19 -0.73
C ASN A 164 -10.53 15.65 0.73
N GLU A 165 -10.07 14.73 1.57
CA GLU A 165 -9.78 14.94 2.99
C GLU A 165 -8.27 14.88 3.25
N ASN A 166 -7.78 15.91 3.92
CA ASN A 166 -6.39 16.08 4.31
C ASN A 166 -6.34 16.53 5.77
N GLY A 167 -6.22 15.56 6.68
CA GLY A 167 -6.33 15.79 8.11
C GLY A 167 -7.61 16.58 8.44
N LYS A 168 -7.46 17.85 8.83
CA LYS A 168 -8.58 18.73 9.20
C LYS A 168 -9.30 19.40 8.02
N ARG A 169 -8.73 19.39 6.80
CA ARG A 169 -9.29 20.09 5.63
C ARG A 169 -10.03 19.14 4.71
N LYS A 170 -11.27 19.46 4.38
CA LYS A 170 -12.10 18.75 3.39
C LYS A 170 -12.45 19.71 2.24
N LEU A 171 -12.18 19.31 1.01
CA LEU A 171 -12.49 20.11 -0.20
C LEU A 171 -12.98 19.20 -1.34
N PRO A 172 -13.98 19.63 -2.12
CA PRO A 172 -14.37 18.95 -3.33
C PRO A 172 -13.39 19.24 -4.48
N LEU A 173 -13.39 18.38 -5.50
CA LEU A 173 -12.63 18.48 -6.76
C LEU A 173 -11.10 18.47 -6.61
N ILE A 174 -10.52 19.44 -5.91
CA ILE A 174 -9.08 19.59 -5.73
C ILE A 174 -8.75 20.02 -4.29
N ASN A 175 -7.77 19.37 -3.65
CA ASN A 175 -7.22 19.77 -2.35
C ASN A 175 -5.69 19.71 -2.39
N TRP A 176 -5.00 20.61 -1.69
CA TRP A 176 -3.55 20.62 -1.63
C TRP A 176 -3.03 21.04 -0.26
N ASN A 177 -1.82 20.59 0.04
CA ASN A 177 -1.06 21.03 1.21
C ASN A 177 0.42 20.80 0.97
N PHE A 178 1.24 21.82 1.14
CA PHE A 178 2.70 21.69 0.99
C PHE A 178 3.46 21.90 2.29
N LYS A 179 2.74 22.19 3.39
CA LYS A 179 3.31 22.42 4.70
C LYS A 179 3.53 21.09 5.42
N LYS A 180 4.58 21.03 6.22
CA LYS A 180 4.81 19.89 7.11
C LYS A 180 3.77 19.93 8.23
N GLN A 181 2.95 18.91 8.32
CA GLN A 181 2.00 18.79 9.43
C GLN A 181 2.77 18.43 10.71
N LYS A 182 2.49 19.14 11.80
CA LYS A 182 2.98 18.77 13.13
C LYS A 182 2.23 17.53 13.56
N THR A 183 2.91 16.39 13.59
CA THR A 183 2.37 15.19 14.22
C THR A 183 2.48 15.44 15.72
N ASN A 184 1.35 15.69 16.39
CA ASN A 184 1.31 15.55 17.84
C ASN A 184 1.57 14.06 18.08
N LYS A 185 2.76 13.72 18.59
CA LYS A 185 2.94 12.43 19.21
C LYS A 185 2.12 12.50 20.48
N GLU A 186 0.98 11.84 20.51
CA GLU A 186 0.42 11.44 21.81
C GLU A 186 1.49 10.56 22.45
N LEU A 187 1.95 11.00 23.63
CA LEU A 187 2.98 10.38 24.45
C LEU A 187 2.43 9.11 25.10
#